data_AF-A0A178KM05-F1
#
_entry.id   AF-A0A178KM05-F1
#
_cell.length_a   1.000
_cell.length_b   1.000
_cell.length_c   1.000
_cell.angle_alpha   90.00
_cell.angle_beta   90.00
_cell.angle_gamma   90.00
#
_symmetry.space_group_name_H-M   'P 1'
#
loop_
_entity.id
_entity.type
_entity.pdbx_description
1 polymer ?
#
loop_
_entity_poly.entity_id
_entity_poly.type
_entity_poly.pdbx_seq_one_letter_code
_entity_poly.pdbx_strand_id
1 'polypeptide(L)'
;MTVPTDSLRQFFKPLFAALTIAAFSIITTVHASPVSADSLIEQQRAANKVGEIQQELAAIKREALQANPELQKQQLEFERAFENKANQLGYDPDAFLVRAKEIQSEIRSADIKQEKQQALIKEFNDAKAELAEQRHAIMSDPELNKMESSLRLATINAMTKQDPKTKALFDDLDRLIQQMR
;
A
#
# COMPACT_ATOMS: atom_id res chain seq x y z
N MET A 1 -42.27 15.11 -12.03
CA MET A 1 -40.86 14.87 -12.38
C MET A 1 -40.00 15.66 -11.42
N THR A 2 -39.47 14.98 -10.42
CA THR A 2 -38.54 15.54 -9.42
C THR A 2 -37.67 14.38 -8.96
N VAL A 3 -36.41 14.38 -9.37
CA VAL A 3 -35.38 13.46 -8.88
C VAL A 3 -34.83 14.06 -7.58
N PRO A 4 -34.80 13.32 -6.46
CA PRO A 4 -33.98 13.70 -5.32
C PRO A 4 -32.59 13.04 -5.46
N THR A 5 -31.59 13.90 -5.61
CA THR A 5 -30.16 13.61 -5.46
C THR A 5 -29.77 13.48 -3.99
N ASP A 6 -28.78 12.61 -3.77
CA ASP A 6 -27.77 12.64 -2.71
C ASP A 6 -28.21 12.45 -1.24
N SER A 7 -28.32 11.17 -0.87
CA SER A 7 -28.06 10.69 0.49
C SER A 7 -26.63 10.17 0.59
N LEU A 8 -25.65 11.07 0.73
CA LEU A 8 -24.25 10.71 0.99
C LEU A 8 -23.65 11.63 2.06
N ARG A 9 -23.94 11.33 3.33
CA ARG A 9 -23.01 11.41 4.47
C ARG A 9 -23.75 11.05 5.75
N GLN A 10 -23.00 10.46 6.67
CA GLN A 10 -23.31 10.19 8.08
C GLN A 10 -23.89 8.81 8.41
N PHE A 11 -23.12 7.73 8.20
CA PHE A 11 -23.15 6.58 9.11
C PHE A 11 -21.77 5.91 9.23
N PHE A 12 -20.74 6.70 9.57
CA PHE A 12 -19.55 6.12 10.22
C PHE A 12 -19.88 5.95 11.71
N LYS A 13 -20.35 4.77 12.09
CA LYS A 13 -20.35 4.33 13.50
C LYS A 13 -19.20 3.34 13.68
N PRO A 14 -18.26 3.57 14.61
CA PRO A 14 -17.23 2.61 14.95
C PRO A 14 -17.87 1.53 15.81
N LEU A 15 -18.04 0.32 15.25
CA LEU A 15 -18.48 -0.84 16.01
C LEU A 15 -17.26 -1.47 16.71
N PHE A 16 -16.78 -0.84 17.78
CA PHE A 16 -15.97 -1.52 18.79
C PHE A 16 -16.92 -2.36 19.64
N ALA A 17 -17.17 -3.59 19.21
CA ALA A 17 -17.83 -4.60 20.01
C ALA A 17 -16.78 -5.48 20.68
N ALA A 18 -16.76 -5.38 22.01
CA ALA A 18 -15.99 -6.15 22.95
C ALA A 18 -16.00 -7.66 22.65
N LEU A 19 -14.82 -8.29 22.71
CA LEU A 19 -14.69 -9.70 22.98
C LEU A 19 -13.87 -9.89 24.26
N THR A 20 -14.60 -10.07 25.35
CA THR A 20 -14.11 -10.62 26.61
C THR A 20 -13.73 -12.08 26.41
N ILE A 21 -12.49 -12.47 26.71
CA ILE A 21 -12.14 -13.87 26.93
C ILE A 21 -11.70 -14.03 28.38
N ALA A 22 -12.44 -14.87 29.08
CA ALA A 22 -12.19 -15.32 30.43
C ALA A 22 -10.98 -16.26 30.49
N ALA A 23 -10.19 -16.05 31.55
CA ALA A 23 -9.40 -17.02 32.31
C ALA A 23 -8.61 -18.12 31.57
N PHE A 24 -7.29 -17.93 31.49
CA PHE A 24 -6.34 -19.03 31.60
C PHE A 24 -5.19 -18.61 32.53
N SER A 25 -5.23 -19.09 33.77
CA SER A 25 -4.13 -18.98 34.72
C SER A 25 -3.06 -20.00 34.36
N ILE A 26 -1.99 -19.56 33.70
CA ILE A 26 -0.71 -20.27 33.67
C ILE A 26 0.34 -19.28 34.16
N ILE A 27 0.83 -19.51 35.37
CA ILE A 27 1.97 -18.80 35.94
C ILE A 27 3.21 -19.31 35.23
N THR A 28 3.56 -18.66 34.12
CA THR A 28 4.94 -18.63 33.63
C THR A 28 5.46 -17.24 33.94
N THR A 29 6.52 -17.16 34.74
CA THR A 29 7.29 -15.94 34.95
C THR A 29 7.87 -15.48 33.63
N VAL A 30 7.09 -14.69 32.89
CA VAL A 30 7.56 -13.92 31.74
C VAL A 30 8.52 -12.88 32.32
N HIS A 31 9.80 -13.02 32.02
CA HIS A 31 10.70 -11.88 32.01
C HIS A 31 10.16 -10.89 30.98
N ALA A 32 9.28 -10.00 31.42
CA ALA A 32 8.90 -8.82 30.67
C ALA A 32 10.11 -7.92 30.68
N SER A 33 10.93 -7.97 29.63
CA SER A 33 11.88 -6.89 29.38
C SER A 33 11.07 -5.59 29.41
N PRO A 34 11.45 -4.60 30.24
CA PRO A 34 10.76 -3.33 30.23
C PRO A 34 11.06 -2.67 28.89
N VAL A 35 10.11 -2.73 27.96
CA VAL A 35 10.00 -1.70 26.94
C VAL A 35 9.66 -0.44 27.73
N SER A 36 10.70 0.33 28.06
CA SER A 36 10.56 1.55 28.86
C SER A 36 9.56 2.48 28.19
N ALA A 37 8.71 3.16 28.96
CA ALA A 37 7.77 4.14 28.42
C ALA A 37 8.47 5.19 27.52
N ASP A 38 9.75 5.47 27.78
CA ASP A 38 10.60 6.33 26.96
C ASP A 38 10.82 5.79 25.54
N SER A 39 10.94 4.47 25.33
CA SER A 39 11.15 3.93 23.98
C SER A 39 9.89 4.03 23.12
N LEU A 40 8.71 3.91 23.73
CA LEU A 40 7.43 4.10 23.02
C LEU A 40 7.21 5.56 22.62
N ILE A 41 7.60 6.51 23.50
CA ILE A 41 7.49 7.95 23.21
C ILE A 41 8.45 8.36 22.09
N GLU A 42 9.69 7.89 22.10
CA GLU A 42 10.67 8.19 21.04
C GLU A 42 10.26 7.55 19.70
N GLN A 43 9.72 6.33 19.71
CA GLN A 43 9.21 5.69 18.50
C GLN A 43 8.02 6.46 17.90
N GLN A 44 7.11 6.95 18.73
CA GLN A 44 5.99 7.78 18.27
C GLN A 44 6.48 9.11 17.68
N ARG A 45 7.48 9.76 18.31
CA ARG A 45 8.06 11.00 17.80
C ARG A 45 8.75 10.77 16.46
N ALA A 46 9.52 9.69 16.31
CA ALA A 46 10.15 9.31 15.05
C ALA A 46 9.11 9.07 13.96
N ALA A 47 8.03 8.34 14.26
CA ALA A 47 6.94 8.10 13.30
C ALA A 47 6.25 9.41 12.85
N ASN A 48 5.97 10.32 13.79
CA ASN A 48 5.42 11.64 13.46
C ASN A 48 6.37 12.42 12.54
N LYS A 49 7.67 12.39 12.83
CA LYS A 49 8.67 13.11 12.04
C LYS A 49 8.81 12.56 10.63
N VAL A 50 8.77 11.23 10.47
CA VAL A 50 8.71 10.57 9.16
C VAL A 50 7.49 11.05 8.37
N GLY A 51 6.33 11.14 9.02
CA GLY A 51 5.11 11.66 8.40
C GLY A 51 5.26 13.09 7.88
N GLU A 52 5.83 13.99 8.69
CA GLU A 52 6.10 15.38 8.29
C GLU A 52 7.03 15.45 7.07
N ILE A 53 8.15 14.72 7.12
CA ILE A 53 9.15 14.72 6.03
C ILE A 53 8.52 14.18 4.74
N GLN A 54 7.73 13.11 4.81
CA GLN A 54 7.05 12.54 3.65
C GLN A 54 6.04 13.53 3.04
N GLN A 55 5.32 14.29 3.86
CA GLN A 55 4.42 15.34 3.38
C GLN A 55 5.18 16.46 2.67
N GLU A 56 6.30 16.91 3.22
CA GLU A 56 7.13 17.96 2.62
C GLU A 56 7.75 17.49 1.29
N LEU A 57 8.33 16.28 1.25
CA LEU A 57 8.82 15.66 0.03
C LEU A 57 7.72 15.50 -1.03
N ALA A 58 6.49 15.17 -0.63
CA ALA A 58 5.35 15.05 -1.55
C ALA A 58 4.93 16.41 -2.15
N ALA A 59 5.00 17.49 -1.37
CA ALA A 59 4.77 18.85 -1.86
C ALA A 59 5.83 19.25 -2.89
N ILE A 60 7.12 19.07 -2.54
CA ILE A 60 8.24 19.36 -3.43
C ILE A 60 8.14 18.54 -4.73
N LYS A 61 7.82 17.24 -4.63
CA LYS A 61 7.62 16.38 -5.80
C LYS A 61 6.54 16.92 -6.72
N ARG A 62 5.42 17.40 -6.18
CA ARG A 62 4.32 17.97 -6.97
C ARG A 62 4.77 19.21 -7.74
N GLU A 63 5.48 20.11 -7.08
CA GLU A 63 6.04 21.30 -7.72
C GLU A 63 7.07 20.93 -8.80
N ALA A 64 7.96 19.99 -8.50
CA ALA A 64 8.97 19.51 -9.45
C ALA A 64 8.33 18.88 -10.70
N LEU A 65 7.23 18.13 -10.53
CA LEU A 65 6.47 17.57 -11.65
C LEU A 65 5.78 18.66 -12.47
N GLN A 66 5.17 19.66 -11.83
CA GLN A 66 4.52 20.79 -12.51
C GLN A 66 5.54 21.62 -13.31
N ALA A 67 6.73 21.82 -12.76
CA ALA A 67 7.80 22.60 -13.39
C ALA A 67 8.60 21.82 -14.45
N ASN A 68 8.39 20.50 -14.58
CA ASN A 68 9.20 19.65 -15.45
C ASN A 68 8.33 18.77 -16.37
N PRO A 69 7.93 19.28 -17.56
CA PRO A 69 7.13 18.54 -18.53
C PRO A 69 7.78 17.23 -19.03
N GLU A 70 9.11 17.19 -19.13
CA GLU A 70 9.84 15.97 -19.52
C GLU A 70 9.66 14.87 -18.46
N LEU A 71 9.60 15.21 -17.18
CA LEU A 71 9.34 14.24 -16.12
C LEU A 71 7.93 13.65 -16.21
N GLN A 72 6.92 14.46 -16.57
CA GLN A 72 5.56 13.99 -16.82
C GLN A 72 5.52 13.04 -18.02
N LYS A 73 6.27 13.34 -19.08
CA LYS A 73 6.38 12.48 -20.25
C LYS A 73 7.00 11.12 -19.90
N GLN A 74 8.10 11.11 -19.14
CA GLN A 74 8.73 9.87 -18.68
C GLN A 74 7.79 9.03 -17.81
N GLN A 75 6.97 9.69 -16.97
CA GLN A 75 5.95 8.99 -16.18
C GLN A 75 4.90 8.32 -17.07
N LEU A 76 4.36 9.02 -18.06
CA LEU A 76 3.37 8.47 -19.00
C LEU A 76 3.94 7.36 -19.90
N GLU A 77 5.24 7.42 -20.21
CA GLU A 77 5.93 6.36 -20.96
C GLU A 77 6.10 5.10 -20.10
N PHE A 78 6.49 5.25 -18.83
CA PHE A 78 6.56 4.15 -17.88
C PHE A 78 5.19 3.51 -17.63
N GLU A 79 4.16 4.31 -17.38
CA GLU A 79 2.78 3.82 -17.18
C GLU A 79 2.29 2.99 -18.37
N ARG A 80 2.50 3.47 -19.61
CA ARG A 80 2.14 2.72 -20.82
C ARG A 80 2.95 1.44 -20.98
N ALA A 81 4.25 1.47 -20.68
CA ALA A 81 5.07 0.26 -20.75
C ALA A 81 4.61 -0.79 -19.73
N PHE A 82 4.29 -0.36 -18.51
CA PHE A 82 3.75 -1.21 -17.47
C PHE A 82 2.41 -1.82 -17.89
N GLU A 83 1.47 -1.00 -18.37
CA GLU A 83 0.15 -1.45 -18.82
C GLU A 83 0.25 -2.45 -19.98
N ASN A 84 1.12 -2.18 -20.96
CA ASN A 84 1.36 -3.11 -22.06
C ASN A 84 1.88 -4.46 -21.54
N LYS A 85 2.81 -4.46 -20.58
CA LYS A 85 3.34 -5.69 -19.99
C LYS A 85 2.27 -6.43 -19.17
N ALA A 86 1.48 -5.69 -18.40
CA ALA A 86 0.37 -6.23 -17.63
C ALA A 86 -0.65 -6.93 -18.54
N ASN A 87 -1.07 -6.27 -19.63
CA ASN A 87 -1.99 -6.82 -20.62
C ASN A 87 -1.43 -8.06 -21.32
N GLN A 88 -0.14 -8.06 -21.67
CA GLN A 88 0.52 -9.23 -22.27
C GLN A 88 0.51 -10.45 -21.34
N LEU A 89 0.58 -10.24 -20.04
CA LEU A 89 0.62 -11.29 -19.03
C LEU A 89 -0.78 -11.64 -18.47
N GLY A 90 -1.83 -10.96 -18.91
CA GLY A 90 -3.18 -11.13 -18.35
C GLY A 90 -3.31 -10.67 -16.90
N TYR A 91 -2.46 -9.74 -16.46
CA TYR A 91 -2.48 -9.21 -15.10
C TYR A 91 -3.67 -8.28 -14.91
N ASP A 92 -4.70 -8.77 -14.21
CA ASP A 92 -5.92 -8.02 -13.91
C ASP A 92 -6.26 -8.09 -12.40
N PRO A 93 -5.69 -7.20 -11.59
CA PRO A 93 -5.98 -7.16 -10.16
C PRO A 93 -7.42 -6.73 -9.86
N ASP A 94 -8.05 -5.95 -10.74
CA ASP A 94 -9.41 -5.44 -10.52
C ASP A 94 -10.45 -6.55 -10.70
N ALA A 95 -10.33 -7.36 -11.76
CA ALA A 95 -11.18 -8.53 -11.95
C ALA A 95 -11.04 -9.53 -10.79
N PHE A 96 -9.82 -9.77 -10.33
CA PHE A 96 -9.59 -10.59 -9.14
C PHE A 96 -10.27 -10.02 -7.89
N LEU A 97 -10.19 -8.71 -7.65
CA LEU A 97 -10.83 -8.09 -6.49
C LEU A 97 -12.35 -8.19 -6.54
N VAL A 98 -12.95 -8.07 -7.72
CA VAL A 98 -14.39 -8.31 -7.92
C VAL A 98 -14.72 -9.75 -7.57
N ARG A 99 -14.02 -10.72 -8.15
CA ARG A 99 -14.28 -12.14 -7.93
C ARG A 99 -14.02 -12.57 -6.47
N ALA A 100 -12.99 -12.03 -5.84
CA ALA A 100 -12.68 -12.28 -4.44
C ALA A 100 -13.82 -11.84 -3.51
N LYS A 101 -14.45 -10.69 -3.77
CA LYS A 101 -15.62 -10.21 -3.02
C LYS A 101 -16.84 -11.12 -3.22
N GLU A 102 -17.06 -11.59 -4.45
CA GLU A 102 -18.12 -12.56 -4.74
C GLU A 102 -17.90 -13.87 -4.00
N ILE A 103 -16.70 -14.45 -4.09
CA ILE A 103 -16.31 -15.67 -3.36
C ILE A 103 -16.56 -15.49 -1.86
N GLN A 104 -16.14 -14.36 -1.29
CA GLN A 104 -16.37 -14.05 0.12
C GLN A 104 -17.86 -14.00 0.48
N SER A 105 -18.69 -13.44 -0.40
CA SER A 105 -20.14 -13.40 -0.22
C SER A 105 -20.76 -14.79 -0.32
N GLU A 106 -20.35 -15.60 -1.30
CA GLU A 106 -20.84 -16.97 -1.49
C GLU A 106 -20.51 -17.86 -0.29
N ILE A 107 -19.29 -17.76 0.24
CA ILE A 107 -18.85 -18.55 1.41
C ILE A 107 -19.61 -18.18 2.68
N ARG A 108 -20.04 -16.92 2.82
CA ARG A 108 -20.81 -16.44 3.98
C ARG A 108 -22.30 -16.76 3.91
N SER A 109 -22.77 -17.26 2.77
CA SER A 109 -24.15 -17.72 2.63
C SER A 109 -24.45 -18.88 3.58
N ALA A 110 -25.60 -18.84 4.23
CA ALA A 110 -26.01 -19.83 5.23
C ALA A 110 -26.16 -21.27 4.66
N ASP A 111 -26.32 -21.40 3.34
CA ASP A 111 -26.67 -22.66 2.67
C ASP A 111 -25.55 -23.24 1.79
N ILE A 112 -24.31 -22.78 1.95
CA ILE A 112 -23.20 -23.28 1.13
C ILE A 112 -22.82 -24.72 1.52
N LYS A 113 -22.80 -25.62 0.53
CA LYS A 113 -22.27 -26.98 0.71
C LYS A 113 -20.75 -26.93 0.90
N GLN A 114 -20.23 -27.79 1.77
CA GLN A 114 -18.79 -27.89 2.06
C GLN A 114 -17.93 -28.08 0.80
N GLU A 115 -18.35 -28.92 -0.13
CA GLU A 115 -17.65 -29.14 -1.41
C GLU A 115 -17.54 -27.84 -2.23
N LYS A 116 -18.64 -27.07 -2.31
CA LYS A 116 -18.65 -25.77 -2.98
C LYS A 116 -17.76 -24.77 -2.26
N GLN A 117 -17.78 -24.77 -0.92
CA GLN A 117 -16.91 -23.91 -0.13
C GLN A 117 -15.42 -24.20 -0.41
N GLN A 118 -15.02 -25.48 -0.45
CA GLN A 118 -13.65 -25.88 -0.76
C GLN A 118 -13.25 -25.49 -2.18
N ALA A 119 -14.15 -25.65 -3.15
CA ALA A 119 -13.90 -25.24 -4.53
C ALA A 119 -13.65 -23.72 -4.65
N LEU A 120 -14.46 -22.89 -3.98
CA LEU A 120 -14.30 -21.43 -3.99
C LEU A 120 -13.01 -20.98 -3.29
N ILE A 121 -12.63 -21.63 -2.18
CA ILE A 121 -11.35 -21.35 -1.50
C ILE A 121 -10.18 -21.70 -2.41
N LYS A 122 -10.26 -22.83 -3.12
CA LYS A 122 -9.24 -23.23 -4.09
C LYS A 122 -9.14 -22.23 -5.23
N GLU A 123 -10.27 -21.84 -5.83
CA GLU A 123 -10.34 -20.83 -6.89
C GLU A 123 -9.66 -19.52 -6.47
N PHE A 124 -9.98 -19.02 -5.28
CA PHE A 124 -9.37 -17.81 -4.74
C PHE A 124 -7.84 -17.94 -4.59
N ASN A 125 -7.37 -19.06 -4.04
CA ASN A 125 -5.94 -19.28 -3.82
C ASN A 125 -5.17 -19.41 -5.14
N ASP A 126 -5.75 -20.11 -6.12
CA ASP A 126 -5.15 -20.28 -7.44
C ASP A 126 -5.03 -18.92 -8.15
N ALA A 127 -6.11 -18.12 -8.19
CA ALA A 127 -6.11 -16.80 -8.79
C ALA A 127 -5.14 -15.83 -8.08
N LYS A 128 -5.04 -15.92 -6.75
CA LYS A 128 -4.06 -15.13 -5.98
C LYS A 128 -2.62 -15.51 -6.32
N ALA A 129 -2.33 -16.80 -6.49
CA ALA A 129 -1.00 -17.27 -6.85
C ALA A 129 -0.63 -16.82 -8.27
N GLU A 130 -1.56 -16.94 -9.22
CA GLU A 130 -1.39 -16.49 -10.60
C GLU A 130 -1.09 -14.98 -10.67
N LEU A 131 -1.86 -14.14 -9.97
CA LEU A 131 -1.58 -12.70 -9.90
C LEU A 131 -0.21 -12.39 -9.29
N ALA A 132 0.23 -13.15 -8.30
CA ALA A 132 1.53 -12.95 -7.68
C ALA A 132 2.67 -13.28 -8.65
N GLU A 133 2.53 -14.35 -9.43
CA GLU A 133 3.48 -14.73 -10.47
C GLU A 133 3.53 -13.69 -11.60
N GLN A 134 2.38 -13.27 -12.11
CA GLN A 134 2.28 -12.22 -13.13
C GLN A 134 2.91 -10.92 -12.64
N ARG A 135 2.58 -10.47 -11.42
CA ARG A 135 3.19 -9.28 -10.82
C ARG A 135 4.70 -9.43 -10.71
N HIS A 136 5.19 -10.59 -10.27
CA HIS A 136 6.62 -10.82 -10.19
C HIS A 136 7.28 -10.74 -11.58
N ALA A 137 6.66 -11.31 -12.62
CA ALA A 137 7.16 -11.23 -13.98
C ALA A 137 7.20 -9.79 -14.53
N ILE A 138 6.21 -8.95 -14.20
CA ILE A 138 6.21 -7.52 -14.55
C ILE A 138 7.34 -6.80 -13.82
N MET A 139 7.44 -6.99 -12.50
CA MET A 139 8.47 -6.33 -11.67
C MET A 139 9.89 -6.78 -11.99
N SER A 140 10.06 -8.01 -12.49
CA SER A 140 11.36 -8.55 -12.89
C SER A 140 11.71 -8.22 -14.35
N ASP A 141 10.86 -7.48 -15.07
CA ASP A 141 11.14 -7.08 -16.44
C ASP A 141 12.31 -6.07 -16.49
N PRO A 142 13.41 -6.38 -17.21
CA PRO A 142 14.59 -5.52 -17.21
C PRO A 142 14.36 -4.12 -17.78
N GLU A 143 13.48 -3.99 -18.77
CA GLU A 143 13.20 -2.69 -19.41
C GLU A 143 12.35 -1.83 -18.49
N LEU A 144 11.31 -2.40 -17.86
CA LEU A 144 10.53 -1.68 -16.84
C LEU A 144 11.40 -1.24 -15.67
N ASN A 145 12.28 -2.11 -15.17
CA ASN A 145 13.21 -1.77 -14.08
C ASN A 145 14.14 -0.60 -14.45
N LYS A 146 14.62 -0.58 -15.70
CA LYS A 146 15.46 0.51 -16.21
C LYS A 146 14.68 1.82 -16.31
N MET A 147 13.45 1.77 -16.83
CA MET A 147 12.58 2.93 -16.92
C MET A 147 12.22 3.48 -15.54
N GLU A 148 11.85 2.62 -14.59
CA GLU A 148 11.56 3.00 -13.21
C GLU A 148 12.78 3.65 -12.55
N SER A 149 13.95 3.04 -12.69
CA SER A 149 15.20 3.57 -12.13
C SER A 149 15.54 4.94 -12.70
N SER A 150 15.37 5.12 -14.02
CA SER A 150 15.59 6.40 -14.71
C SER A 150 14.60 7.47 -14.23
N LEU A 151 13.31 7.14 -14.18
CA LEU A 151 12.24 8.02 -13.71
C LEU A 151 12.46 8.44 -12.24
N ARG A 152 12.85 7.51 -11.38
CA ARG A 152 13.16 7.78 -9.96
C ARG A 152 14.33 8.74 -9.82
N LEU A 153 15.42 8.51 -10.56
CA LEU A 153 16.60 9.39 -10.53
C LEU A 153 16.26 10.78 -11.06
N ALA A 154 15.52 10.86 -12.16
CA ALA A 154 15.05 12.11 -12.76
C ALA A 154 14.15 12.89 -11.78
N THR A 155 13.26 12.18 -11.08
CA THR A 155 12.37 12.77 -10.06
C THR A 155 13.18 13.38 -8.90
N ILE A 156 14.13 12.63 -8.33
CA ILE A 156 14.97 13.13 -7.22
C ILE A 156 15.79 14.35 -7.67
N ASN A 157 16.36 14.30 -8.87
CA ASN A 157 17.10 15.42 -9.44
C ASN A 157 16.21 16.65 -9.65
N ALA A 158 14.98 16.46 -10.14
CA ALA A 158 14.02 17.55 -10.32
C ALA A 158 13.60 18.15 -8.96
N MET A 159 13.31 17.31 -7.96
CA MET A 159 13.01 17.76 -6.60
C MET A 159 14.16 18.56 -6.00
N THR A 160 15.41 18.09 -6.14
CA THR A 160 16.60 18.77 -5.61
C THR A 160 16.85 20.11 -6.28
N LYS A 161 16.53 20.24 -7.58
CA LYS A 161 16.59 21.51 -8.30
C LYS A 161 15.46 22.46 -7.90
N GLN A 162 14.28 21.92 -7.60
CA GLN A 162 13.10 22.68 -7.18
C GLN A 162 13.28 23.25 -5.77
N ASP A 163 13.71 22.42 -4.82
CA ASP A 163 13.94 22.82 -3.43
C ASP A 163 15.28 22.25 -2.91
N PRO A 164 16.23 23.11 -2.47
CA PRO A 164 17.52 22.67 -1.94
C PRO A 164 17.41 21.87 -0.63
N LYS A 165 16.32 21.98 0.13
CA LYS A 165 16.07 21.19 1.35
C LYS A 165 15.80 19.72 1.06
N THR A 166 15.40 19.39 -0.18
CA THR A 166 15.11 18.01 -0.61
C THR A 166 16.17 17.02 -0.15
N LYS A 167 17.46 17.36 -0.30
CA LYS A 167 18.55 16.48 0.09
C LYS A 167 18.56 16.23 1.60
N ALA A 168 18.42 17.30 2.40
CA ALA A 168 18.40 17.19 3.86
C ALA A 168 17.20 16.35 4.35
N LEU A 169 16.04 16.51 3.71
CA LEU A 169 14.84 15.73 4.01
C LEU A 169 15.03 14.23 3.73
N PHE A 170 15.68 13.86 2.62
CA PHE A 170 16.04 12.46 2.36
C PHE A 170 17.04 11.93 3.39
N ASP A 171 18.09 12.70 3.70
CA ASP A 171 19.09 12.31 4.71
C ASP A 171 18.44 12.12 6.11
N ASP A 172 17.48 12.98 6.48
CA ASP A 172 16.71 12.87 7.73
C ASP A 172 15.80 11.63 7.74
N LEU A 173 15.11 11.37 6.62
CA LEU A 173 14.25 10.22 6.47
C LEU A 173 15.02 8.91 6.62
N ASP A 174 16.18 8.80 5.96
CA ASP A 174 17.03 7.61 6.04
C ASP A 174 17.53 7.38 7.47
N ARG A 175 17.94 8.44 8.18
CA ARG A 175 18.36 8.34 9.59
C ARG A 175 17.24 7.84 10.49
N LEU A 176 16.04 8.40 10.36
CA LEU A 176 14.87 8.00 11.18
C LEU A 176 14.47 6.54 10.92
N ILE A 177 14.49 6.10 9.66
CA ILE A 177 14.17 4.71 9.32
C ILE A 177 15.19 3.75 9.94
N GLN A 178 16.49 4.09 9.93
CA GLN A 178 17.51 3.24 10.56
C GLN A 178 17.39 3.19 12.07
N GLN A 179 16.92 4.26 12.73
CA GLN A 179 16.70 4.29 14.17
C GLN A 179 15.50 3.44 14.62
N MET A 180 14.54 3.20 13.73
CA MET A 180 13.33 2.41 14.01
C MET A 180 13.45 0.92 13.67
N ARG A 181 14.55 0.52 12.99
CA ARG A 181 14.85 -0.90 12.70
C ARG A 181 15.47 -1.58 13.90
#